data_AF-A0A0Q9TBE6-F1
#
_entry.id   AF-A0A0Q9TBE6-F1
#
_cell.length_a   1.000
_cell.length_b   1.000
_cell.length_c   1.000
_cell.angle_alpha   90.00
_cell.angle_beta   90.00
_cell.angle_gamma   90.00
#
_symmetry.space_group_name_H-M   'P 1'
#
loop_
_entity.id
_entity.type
_entity.pdbx_description
1 polymer ?
#
loop_
_entity_poly.entity_id
_entity_poly.type
_entity_poly.pdbx_seq_one_letter_code
_entity_poly.pdbx_strand_id
1 'polypeptide(L)' 'MSENLPGSYGLLYVHNDEDFKGEDDNSNNFIVWKLARGKLTQEKDNYLSPYIPVVEDEYDPSRND' A
#
# COMPACT_ATOMS: atom_id res chain seq x y z
N MET A 1 -17.64 -10.60 1.45
CA MET A 1 -16.47 -11.50 1.25
C MET A 1 -15.84 -11.98 2.55
N SER A 2 -16.12 -11.37 3.71
CA SER A 2 -15.48 -11.75 4.98
C SER A 2 -16.38 -12.55 5.95
N GLU A 3 -17.68 -12.67 5.63
CA GLU A 3 -18.65 -13.48 6.39
C GLU A 3 -18.34 -14.99 6.38
N ASN A 4 -17.60 -15.48 5.39
CA ASN A 4 -17.30 -16.91 5.24
C ASN A 4 -16.11 -17.40 6.08
N LEU A 5 -15.34 -16.50 6.70
CA LEU A 5 -14.10 -16.85 7.42
C LEU A 5 -13.89 -15.95 8.67
N PRO A 6 -14.77 -16.02 9.68
CA PRO A 6 -14.74 -15.15 10.86
C PRO A 6 -13.48 -15.31 11.73
N GLY A 7 -12.74 -16.41 11.59
CA GLY A 7 -11.50 -16.68 12.31
C GLY A 7 -10.22 -16.25 11.59
N SER A 8 -10.32 -15.77 10.34
CA SER A 8 -9.13 -15.51 9.52
C SER A 8 -8.43 -14.20 9.86
N TYR A 9 -7.12 -14.22 9.66
CA TYR A 9 -6.22 -13.09 9.79
C TYR A 9 -5.31 -13.00 8.57
N GLY A 10 -4.91 -11.79 8.20
CA GLY A 10 -3.99 -11.57 7.10
C GLY A 10 -3.68 -10.09 6.90
N LEU A 11 -2.54 -9.84 6.27
CA LEU A 11 -2.15 -8.54 5.77
C LEU A 11 -1.81 -8.69 4.28
N LEU A 12 -2.28 -7.76 3.46
CA LEU A 12 -1.89 -7.64 2.07
C LEU A 12 -1.40 -6.21 1.84
N TYR A 13 -0.11 -6.08 1.54
CA TYR A 13 0.51 -4.83 1.16
C TYR A 13 0.37 -4.66 -0.35
N VAL A 14 -0.10 -3.49 -0.76
CA VAL A 14 -0.25 -3.12 -2.18
C VAL A 14 0.39 -1.77 -2.37
N HIS A 15 1.34 -1.69 -3.30
CA HIS A 15 1.79 -0.44 -3.87
C HIS A 15 1.33 -0.41 -5.33
N ASN A 16 0.71 0.70 -5.72
CA ASN A 16 0.21 0.94 -7.06
C ASN A 16 0.62 2.35 -7.44
N ASP A 17 1.74 2.46 -8.13
CA ASP A 17 2.32 3.72 -8.62
C ASP A 17 1.42 4.44 -9.63
N GLU A 18 0.46 3.74 -10.25
CA GLU A 18 -0.54 4.32 -11.15
C GLU A 18 -1.80 4.90 -10.44
N ASP A 19 -1.89 4.90 -9.10
CA ASP A 19 -3.07 5.39 -8.36
C ASP A 19 -3.14 6.92 -8.22
N PHE A 20 -3.09 7.62 -9.36
CA PHE A 20 -3.20 9.08 -9.44
C PHE A 20 -4.69 9.50 -9.43
N LYS A 21 -5.24 9.82 -8.25
CA LYS A 21 -6.66 10.22 -8.08
C LYS A 21 -6.84 11.63 -7.51
N GLY A 22 -6.11 12.61 -8.04
CA GLY A 22 -6.27 14.01 -7.64
C GLY A 22 -5.96 14.23 -6.15
N GLU A 23 -6.96 14.64 -5.36
CA GLU A 23 -6.80 14.86 -3.92
C GLU A 23 -6.51 13.56 -3.12
N ASP A 24 -6.84 12.39 -3.70
CA ASP A 24 -6.65 11.07 -3.09
C ASP A 24 -5.48 10.28 -3.73
N ASP A 25 -4.42 10.97 -4.17
CA ASP A 25 -3.24 10.34 -4.78
C ASP A 25 -2.52 9.40 -3.78
N ASN A 26 -2.47 8.11 -4.14
CA ASN A 26 -1.71 7.09 -3.41
C ASN A 26 -0.60 6.45 -4.25
N SER A 27 -0.23 7.03 -5.40
CA SER A 27 0.89 6.57 -6.24
C SER A 27 2.18 6.36 -5.44
N ASN A 28 2.41 7.22 -4.45
CA ASN A 28 3.59 7.17 -3.60
C ASN A 28 3.34 6.54 -2.21
N ASN A 29 2.28 5.74 -2.04
CA ASN A 29 1.94 5.14 -0.75
C ASN A 29 1.69 3.62 -0.89
N PHE A 30 2.17 2.87 0.09
CA PHE A 30 1.66 1.52 0.32
C PHE A 30 0.32 1.57 1.06
N ILE A 31 -0.62 0.78 0.55
CA ILE A 31 -1.90 0.52 1.18
C ILE A 31 -1.89 -0.89 1.78
N VAL A 32 -2.31 -1.00 3.03
CA VAL A 32 -2.42 -2.28 3.74
C VAL A 32 -3.88 -2.68 3.85
N TRP A 33 -4.23 -3.82 3.29
CA TRP A 33 -5.48 -4.51 3.56
C TRP A 33 -5.29 -5.43 4.76
N LYS A 34 -5.93 -5.08 5.87
CA LYS A 34 -5.91 -5.85 7.12
C LYS A 34 -7.18 -6.68 7.25
N LEU A 35 -7.01 -8.00 7.33
CA LEU A 35 -8.06 -8.93 7.73
C LEU A 35 -7.84 -9.29 9.20
N ALA A 36 -8.77 -8.92 10.08
CA ALA A 36 -8.75 -9.28 11.49
C ALA A 36 -10.10 -9.84 11.90
N ARG A 37 -10.13 -11.11 12.36
CA ARG A 37 -11.38 -11.80 12.76
C ARG A 37 -12.46 -11.74 11.68
N GLY A 38 -12.07 -12.00 10.43
CA GLY A 38 -12.99 -11.93 9.30
C GLY A 38 -13.53 -10.51 9.03
N LYS A 39 -12.86 -9.45 9.49
CA LYS A 39 -13.15 -8.06 9.08
C LYS A 39 -12.00 -7.53 8.24
N LEU A 40 -12.29 -7.15 7.00
CA LEU A 40 -11.33 -6.54 6.09
C LEU A 40 -11.42 -5.01 6.21
N THR A 41 -10.29 -4.35 6.47
CA THR A 41 -10.14 -2.89 6.52
C THR A 41 -8.94 -2.46 5.70
N GLN A 42 -8.98 -1.25 5.18
CA GLN A 42 -7.87 -0.63 4.46
C GLN A 42 -7.20 0.42 5.35
N GLU A 43 -5.87 0.41 5.42
CA GLU A 43 -5.05 1.34 6.21
C GLU A 43 -3.86 1.83 5.35
N LYS A 44 -3.33 3.01 5.65
CA LYS A 44 -2.07 3.47 5.05
C LYS A 44 -0.90 2.82 5.78
N ASP A 45 0.10 2.35 5.05
CA ASP A 45 1.32 1.86 5.67
C ASP A 45 2.20 3.03 6.12
N ASN A 46 2.73 2.97 7.34
CA ASN A 46 3.63 4.01 7.88
C ASN A 46 5.11 3.60 7.85
N TYR A 47 5.44 2.38 7.42
CA TYR A 47 6.81 1.86 7.48
C TYR A 47 7.56 2.02 6.15
N LEU A 48 6.86 1.82 5.04
CA LEU A 48 7.35 1.84 3.67
C LEU A 48 6.73 2.97 2.84
N SER A 49 5.83 3.78 3.44
CA SER A 49 5.32 5.00 2.81
C SER A 49 5.99 6.25 3.39
N PRO A 50 6.26 7.27 2.57
CA PRO A 50 6.07 7.27 1.11
C PRO A 50 7.07 6.33 0.40
N TYR A 51 6.67 5.69 -0.69
CA TYR A 51 7.53 4.73 -1.40
C TYR A 51 8.85 5.38 -1.86
N ILE A 52 8.74 6.56 -2.46
CA ILE A 52 9.83 7.48 -2.75
C ILE A 52 9.83 8.58 -1.67
N PRO A 53 10.94 8.85 -0.96
CA PRO A 53 12.26 8.26 -1.13
C PRO A 53 12.58 7.10 -0.16
N VAL A 54 11.59 6.51 0.52
CA VAL A 54 11.88 5.57 1.64
C VAL A 54 12.40 4.22 1.15
N VAL A 55 11.83 3.71 0.06
CA VAL A 55 12.12 2.40 -0.51
C VAL A 55 13.00 2.52 -1.75
N GLU A 56 12.65 3.43 -2.66
CA GLU A 56 13.41 3.74 -3.88
C GLU A 56 13.65 5.26 -3.96
N ASP A 57 14.58 5.68 -4.81
CA ASP A 57 14.84 7.08 -5.10
C ASP A 57 13.96 7.62 -6.24
N GLU A 58 13.85 8.95 -6.36
CA GLU A 58 13.28 9.57 -7.56
C GLU A 58 14.06 9.14 -8.80
N TYR A 59 13.33 8.87 -9.89
CA TYR A 59 13.94 8.53 -11.17
C TYR A 59 14.86 9.66 -11.64
N ASP A 60 16.12 9.31 -11.87
CA ASP A 60 17.14 10.22 -12.38
C ASP A 60 17.80 9.60 -13.62
N PRO A 61 17.54 10.14 -14.82
CA PRO A 61 18.06 9.58 -16.07
C PRO A 61 19.58 9.69 -16.22
N SER A 62 20.26 10.40 -15.31
CA SER A 62 21.72 10.46 -15.27
C SER A 62 22.37 9.37 -14.42
N ARG A 63 21.57 8.67 -13.59
CA ARG A 63 22.01 7.49 -12.87
C ARG A 63 22.10 6.30 -13.82
N ASN A 64 23.02 5.40 -13.50
CA ASN A 64 23.43 4.30 -14.36
C ASN A 64 23.19 2.94 -13.68
N ASP A 65 22.20 2.92 -12.79
CA ASP A 65 21.64 1.75 -12.10
C ASP A 65 20.52 1.06 -12.89
#